data_AF-A0A2I4AM84-F1
#
_entry.id   AF-A0A2I4AM84-F1
#
_cell.length_a   1.000
_cell.length_b   1.000
_cell.length_c   1.000
_cell.angle_alpha   90.00
_cell.angle_beta   90.00
_cell.angle_gamma   90.00
#
_symmetry.space_group_name_H-M   'P 1'
#
loop_
_entity.id
_entity.type
_entity.pdbx_description
1 polymer ?
#
loop_
_entity_poly.entity_id
_entity_poly.type
_entity_poly.pdbx_seq_one_letter_code
_entity_poly.pdbx_strand_id
1 'polypeptide(L)'
;MQAVEGQIQTKQVQAAHDDSYQGYSVAVGEFSGDQVEDFVAGVPKGPTLNGSVSILNGTDLTAIMSYTGEQIGSYFGYALA
;
A
#
# COMPACT_ATOMS: atom_id res chain seq x y z
N MET A 1 -15.08 -7.76 13.99
CA MET A 1 -13.61 -7.86 14.09
C MET A 1 -13.22 -7.29 15.43
N GLN A 2 -12.47 -8.04 16.26
CA GLN A 2 -11.94 -7.51 17.51
C GLN A 2 -10.69 -6.70 17.21
N ALA A 3 -10.64 -5.46 17.67
CA ALA A 3 -9.43 -4.67 17.65
C ALA A 3 -8.46 -5.18 18.71
N VAL A 4 -7.17 -5.22 18.39
CA VAL A 4 -6.11 -5.56 19.34
C VAL A 4 -5.50 -4.28 19.93
N GLU A 5 -4.97 -4.39 21.14
CA GLU A 5 -4.27 -3.26 21.79
C GLU A 5 -3.09 -2.81 20.92
N GLY A 6 -2.97 -1.51 20.68
CA GLY A 6 -1.94 -0.94 19.81
C GLY A 6 -2.24 -1.01 18.29
N GLN A 7 -3.40 -1.52 17.88
CA GLN A 7 -3.78 -1.52 16.46
C GLN A 7 -3.96 -0.10 15.91
N ILE A 8 -3.28 0.19 14.81
CA ILE A 8 -3.48 1.37 13.98
C ILE A 8 -4.20 1.00 12.68
N GLN A 9 -4.97 1.93 12.11
CA GLN A 9 -5.72 1.71 10.88
C GLN A 9 -5.93 3.02 10.12
N THR A 10 -5.94 2.93 8.79
CA THR A 10 -6.34 4.05 7.92
C THR A 10 -7.85 4.22 7.91
N LYS A 11 -8.30 5.41 7.48
CA LYS A 11 -9.73 5.64 7.20
C LYS A 11 -10.09 5.01 5.86
N GLN A 12 -11.35 4.62 5.73
CA GLN A 12 -11.90 4.23 4.43
C GLN A 12 -11.76 5.40 3.43
N VAL A 13 -11.23 5.08 2.26
CA VAL A 13 -11.07 6.03 1.15
C VAL A 13 -12.38 6.14 0.35
N GLN A 14 -12.44 7.10 -0.57
CA GLN A 14 -13.59 7.30 -1.47
C GLN A 14 -13.84 6.06 -2.35
N ALA A 15 -15.11 5.82 -2.69
CA ALA A 15 -15.55 4.68 -3.51
C ALA A 15 -14.88 4.59 -4.90
N ALA A 16 -14.29 5.70 -5.40
CA ALA A 16 -13.50 5.70 -6.63
C ALA A 16 -12.24 4.79 -6.56
N HIS A 17 -11.83 4.38 -5.36
CA HIS A 17 -10.70 3.48 -5.12
C HIS A 17 -11.13 2.04 -4.80
N ASP A 18 -12.43 1.74 -4.87
CA ASP A 18 -12.93 0.38 -4.72
C ASP A 18 -12.33 -0.53 -5.82
N ASP A 19 -12.25 -1.84 -5.56
CA ASP A 19 -11.72 -2.85 -6.49
C ASP A 19 -10.24 -2.69 -6.90
N SER A 20 -9.48 -1.87 -6.17
CA SER A 20 -8.04 -1.62 -6.41
C SER A 20 -7.09 -2.70 -5.87
N TYR A 21 -7.58 -3.51 -4.92
CA TYR A 21 -6.83 -4.57 -4.23
C TYR A 21 -5.62 -4.04 -3.44
N GLN A 22 -5.80 -2.95 -2.71
CA GLN A 22 -4.75 -2.47 -1.81
C GLN A 22 -4.36 -3.53 -0.78
N GLY A 23 -3.06 -3.80 -0.66
CA GLY A 23 -2.53 -4.84 0.23
C GLY A 23 -2.56 -6.24 -0.39
N TYR A 24 -2.67 -6.35 -1.72
CA TYR A 24 -2.60 -7.64 -2.42
C TYR A 24 -1.29 -8.39 -2.13
N SER A 25 -0.19 -7.65 -2.05
CA SER A 25 1.10 -8.09 -1.57
C SER A 25 1.64 -7.08 -0.57
N VAL A 26 2.50 -7.55 0.33
CA VAL A 26 3.09 -6.73 1.39
C VAL A 26 4.59 -7.04 1.54
N ALA A 27 5.36 -6.00 1.86
CA ALA A 27 6.73 -6.10 2.33
C ALA A 27 6.94 -5.04 3.42
N VAL A 28 8.05 -5.16 4.16
CA VAL A 28 8.45 -4.20 5.20
C VAL A 28 9.89 -3.79 4.98
N GLY A 29 10.22 -2.57 5.37
CA GLY A 29 11.59 -2.05 5.29
C GLY A 29 11.65 -0.57 5.67
N GLU A 30 12.85 -0.05 5.87
CA GLU A 30 13.05 1.35 6.24
C GLU A 30 13.06 2.25 5.00
N PHE A 31 12.08 3.16 4.88
CA PHE A 31 11.95 4.11 3.77
C PHE A 31 11.75 5.57 4.22
N SER A 32 11.46 5.80 5.50
CA SER A 32 11.18 7.12 6.07
C SER A 32 12.42 7.81 6.66
N GLY A 33 13.48 7.05 6.91
CA GLY A 33 14.74 7.51 7.50
C GLY A 33 14.73 7.48 9.03
N ASP A 34 13.83 6.71 9.65
CA ASP A 34 13.78 6.52 11.10
C ASP A 34 14.32 5.14 11.54
N GLN A 35 13.75 4.52 12.58
CA GLN A 35 14.17 3.21 13.10
C GLN A 35 13.02 2.18 13.05
N VAL A 36 11.89 2.54 12.44
CA VAL A 36 10.65 1.78 12.40
C VAL A 36 10.43 1.38 10.94
N GLU A 37 10.33 0.06 10.70
CA GLU A 37 10.02 -0.41 9.35
C GLU A 37 8.68 0.14 8.87
N ASP A 38 8.68 0.65 7.64
CA ASP A 38 7.51 1.11 6.92
C ASP A 38 6.86 -0.06 6.17
N PHE A 39 5.60 0.13 5.80
CA PHE A 39 4.83 -0.86 5.06
C PHE A 39 4.82 -0.56 3.57
N VAL A 40 5.16 -1.56 2.76
CA VAL A 40 5.00 -1.51 1.30
C VAL A 40 3.79 -2.33 0.94
N ALA A 41 2.82 -1.74 0.25
CA ALA A 41 1.57 -2.38 -0.15
C ALA A 41 1.39 -2.35 -1.68
N GLY A 42 1.24 -3.53 -2.27
CA GLY A 42 0.88 -3.69 -3.67
C GLY A 42 -0.61 -3.41 -3.92
N VAL A 43 -0.91 -2.74 -5.03
CA VAL A 43 -2.25 -2.34 -5.47
C VAL A 43 -2.36 -2.67 -6.97
N PRO A 44 -2.42 -3.95 -7.37
CA PRO A 44 -2.27 -4.36 -8.77
C PRO A 44 -3.39 -3.87 -9.70
N LYS A 45 -4.55 -3.51 -9.15
CA LYS A 45 -5.67 -2.88 -9.88
C LYS A 45 -5.79 -1.39 -9.58
N GLY A 46 -4.68 -0.77 -9.16
CA GLY A 46 -4.54 0.67 -9.00
C GLY A 46 -4.77 1.45 -10.30
N PRO A 47 -4.41 2.74 -10.35
CA PRO A 47 -4.87 3.69 -11.36
C PRO A 47 -4.94 3.12 -12.79
N THR A 48 -6.13 3.10 -13.39
CA THR A 48 -6.35 2.66 -14.78
C THR A 48 -5.84 1.23 -15.08
N LEU A 49 -5.81 0.33 -14.09
CA LEU A 49 -5.28 -1.03 -14.19
C LEU A 49 -3.77 -1.11 -14.52
N ASN A 50 -3.05 0.00 -14.42
CA ASN A 50 -1.59 -0.01 -14.51
C ASN A 50 -0.94 -0.69 -13.30
N GLY A 51 -1.64 -0.73 -12.17
CA GLY A 51 -1.13 -1.17 -10.88
C GLY A 51 -0.28 -0.11 -10.20
N SER A 52 -0.16 -0.20 -8.89
CA SER A 52 0.69 0.70 -8.09
C SER A 52 1.27 0.01 -6.87
N VAL A 53 2.33 0.60 -6.31
CA VAL A 53 2.93 0.22 -5.04
C VAL A 53 2.97 1.45 -4.15
N SER A 54 2.43 1.36 -2.94
CA SER A 54 2.38 2.46 -1.97
C SER A 54 3.24 2.14 -0.76
N ILE A 55 3.99 3.13 -0.29
CA ILE A 55 4.77 3.03 0.95
C ILE A 55 4.06 3.86 2.03
N LEU A 56 3.79 3.25 3.17
CA LEU A 56 3.11 3.83 4.31
C LEU A 56 4.04 3.87 5.51
N ASN A 57 4.08 4.99 6.22
CA ASN A 57 4.91 5.13 7.40
C ASN A 57 4.55 4.10 8.48
N GLY A 58 5.57 3.48 9.07
CA GLY A 58 5.42 2.41 10.07
C GLY A 58 4.72 2.85 11.37
N THR A 59 4.77 4.14 11.70
CA THR A 59 4.26 4.68 12.96
C THR A 59 2.79 5.12 12.85
N ASP A 60 2.39 5.74 11.74
CA ASP A 60 1.08 6.38 11.61
C ASP A 60 0.28 6.02 10.34
N LEU A 61 0.82 5.13 9.49
CA LEU A 61 0.24 4.71 8.22
C LEU A 61 0.02 5.85 7.20
N THR A 62 0.70 6.99 7.36
CA THR A 62 0.66 8.05 6.35
C THR A 62 1.40 7.63 5.09
N ALA A 63 0.87 7.97 3.92
CA ALA A 63 1.53 7.62 2.66
C ALA A 63 2.80 8.46 2.48
N ILE A 64 3.95 7.80 2.40
CA ILE A 64 5.26 8.44 2.15
C ILE A 64 5.40 8.69 0.64
N MET A 65 5.16 7.66 -0.16
CA MET A 65 5.28 7.74 -1.62
C MET A 65 4.51 6.62 -2.32
N SER A 66 4.35 6.76 -3.64
CA SER A 66 3.74 5.72 -4.48
C SER A 66 4.40 5.65 -5.84
N TYR A 67 4.38 4.45 -6.42
CA TYR A 67 4.87 4.14 -7.76
C TYR A 67 3.72 3.58 -8.58
N THR A 68 3.63 3.96 -9.85
CA THR A 68 2.60 3.47 -10.78
C THR A 68 3.27 2.68 -11.90
N GLY A 69 2.68 1.54 -12.27
CA GLY A 69 3.15 0.73 -13.38
C GLY A 69 2.97 1.44 -14.73
N GLU A 70 3.79 1.08 -15.71
CA GLU A 70 3.73 1.72 -17.03
C GLU A 70 2.72 1.05 -17.97
N GLN A 71 2.45 -0.25 -17.77
CA GLN A 71 1.61 -1.05 -18.65
C GLN A 71 0.28 -1.45 -17.98
N ILE A 72 -0.82 -1.13 -18.67
CA ILE A 72 -2.18 -1.55 -18.32
C ILE A 72 -2.26 -3.09 -18.28
N GLY A 73 -2.82 -3.65 -17.20
CA GLY A 73 -3.05 -5.08 -17.03
C GLY A 73 -1.80 -5.89 -16.67
N SER A 74 -0.67 -5.23 -16.42
CA SER A 74 0.60 -5.90 -16.07
C SER A 74 0.65 -6.47 -14.65
N TYR A 75 -0.34 -6.13 -13.81
CA TYR A 75 -0.39 -6.53 -12.41
C TYR A 75 0.80 -5.99 -11.59
N PHE A 76 1.25 -4.77 -11.89
CA PHE A 76 2.31 -4.10 -11.13
C PHE A 76 1.96 -3.99 -9.65
N GLY A 77 2.81 -4.53 -8.77
CA GLY A 77 2.52 -4.71 -7.34
C GLY A 77 1.97 -6.09 -6.97
N TYR A 78 2.00 -7.08 -7.86
CA TYR A 78 1.60 -8.47 -7.58
C TYR A 78 2.45 -9.13 -6.48
N ALA A 79 3.77 -8.93 -6.51
CA ALA A 79 4.70 -9.45 -5.52
C ALA A 79 5.71 -8.37 -5.18
N LEU A 80 6.09 -8.31 -3.91
CA LEU A 80 7.05 -7.36 -3.34
C LEU A 80 8.05 -8.15 -2.50
N ALA A 81 9.25 -7.61 -2.35
CA ALA A 81 10.35 -8.15 -1.54
C ALA A 81 11.20 -7.01 -1.00
#